data_AF-A0A183B4E9-F1
#
_entry.id   AF-A0A183B4E9-F1
#
_cell.length_a   1.000
_cell.length_b   1.000
_cell.length_c   1.000
_cell.angle_alpha   90.00
_cell.angle_beta   90.00
_cell.angle_gamma   90.00
#
_symmetry.space_group_name_H-M   'P 1'
#
loop_
_entity.id
_entity.type
_entity.pdbx_description
1 polymer ?
#
loop_
_entity_poly.entity_id
_entity_poly.type
_entity_poly.pdbx_seq_one_letter_code
_entity_poly.pdbx_strand_id
1 'polypeptide(L)'
;LATLDRELYKSLSYIKHYDGDVADLEFTYSYAEDCLGQVVVHDLCPGGRYITVTNDLKISYVHRVAHFRMYKQIRAQTASFIRGFYSILNPDWLAMFSPPELQKLISGDSISVNIDDLKQNTRYSGGFHSNHRVIKWLWDILRRDFSDEERSLFLKV
;
A
#
# COMPACT_ATOMS: atom_id res chain seq x y z
N LEU A 1 3.41 5.86 0.75
CA LEU A 1 4.41 4.88 0.26
C LEU A 1 4.55 3.69 1.20
N ALA A 2 4.95 3.86 2.47
CA ALA A 2 5.18 2.73 3.38
C ALA A 2 3.99 1.76 3.53
N THR A 3 2.75 2.25 3.40
CA THR A 3 1.51 1.46 3.46
C THR A 3 1.08 0.87 2.11
N LEU A 4 1.62 1.37 1.00
CA LEU A 4 1.24 1.00 -0.37
C LEU A 4 2.28 0.08 -1.03
N ASP A 5 3.56 0.39 -0.85
CA ASP A 5 4.69 -0.38 -1.36
C ASP A 5 5.89 -0.20 -0.41
N ARG A 6 6.10 -1.23 0.42
CA ARG A 6 7.14 -1.23 1.46
C ARG A 6 8.54 -1.36 0.85
N GLU A 7 8.68 -2.05 -0.28
CA GLU A 7 9.96 -2.24 -0.95
C GLU A 7 10.41 -0.95 -1.61
N LEU A 8 9.53 -0.29 -2.35
CA LEU A 8 9.80 1.02 -2.94
C LEU A 8 10.12 2.05 -1.85
N TYR A 9 9.39 2.04 -0.74
CA TYR A 9 9.69 2.92 0.39
C TYR A 9 11.11 2.70 0.93
N LYS A 10 11.52 1.44 1.12
CA LYS A 10 12.88 1.11 1.57
C LYS A 10 13.93 1.60 0.57
N SER A 11 13.74 1.33 -0.72
CA SER A 11 14.68 1.75 -1.78
C SER A 11 14.81 3.27 -1.87
N LEU A 12 13.70 4.01 -1.85
CA LEU A 12 13.74 5.48 -1.87
C LEU A 12 14.31 6.06 -0.58
N SER A 13 14.02 5.43 0.57
CA SER A 13 14.61 5.83 1.85
C SER A 13 16.12 5.59 1.87
N TYR A 14 16.60 4.51 1.25
CA TYR A 14 18.03 4.26 1.09
C TYR A 14 18.70 5.37 0.27
N ILE A 15 18.15 5.70 -0.91
CA ILE A 15 18.70 6.78 -1.76
C ILE A 15 18.69 8.14 -1.04
N LYS A 16 17.63 8.42 -0.27
CA LYS A 16 17.51 9.65 0.49
C LYS A 16 18.61 9.81 1.56
N HIS A 17 18.93 8.73 2.27
CA HIS A 17 19.90 8.72 3.38
C HIS A 17 21.27 8.15 2.96
N TYR A 18 21.52 8.01 1.66
CA TYR A 18 22.83 7.62 1.17
C TYR A 18 23.82 8.76 1.42
N ASP A 19 24.92 8.43 2.11
CA ASP A 19 25.97 9.37 2.51
C ASP A 19 27.09 9.50 1.46
N GLY A 20 27.17 8.57 0.49
CA GLY A 20 28.11 8.62 -0.62
C GLY A 20 27.66 9.51 -1.79
N ASP A 21 28.33 9.41 -2.94
CA ASP A 21 27.86 10.05 -4.16
C ASP A 21 26.74 9.22 -4.79
N VAL A 22 25.52 9.76 -4.84
CA VAL A 22 24.39 9.11 -5.53
C VAL A 22 24.67 8.88 -7.01
N ALA A 23 25.60 9.63 -7.62
CA ALA A 23 26.02 9.39 -9.00
C ALA A 23 26.67 8.00 -9.20
N ASP A 24 27.30 7.44 -8.16
CA ASP A 24 27.91 6.10 -8.20
C ASP A 24 26.86 4.98 -8.31
N LEU A 25 25.60 5.28 -7.98
CA LEU A 25 24.48 4.36 -8.11
C LEU A 25 23.89 4.35 -9.54
N GLU A 26 24.42 5.18 -10.44
CA GLU A 26 24.06 5.26 -11.87
C GLU A 26 22.55 5.46 -12.14
N PHE A 27 21.84 6.08 -11.19
CA PHE A 27 20.44 6.42 -11.41
C PHE A 27 20.30 7.55 -12.44
N THR A 28 19.26 7.46 -13.26
CA THR A 28 18.82 8.54 -14.14
C THR A 28 17.45 9.03 -13.70
N TYR A 29 16.99 10.19 -14.21
CA TYR A 29 15.62 10.68 -14.03
C TYR A 29 14.59 9.88 -14.83
N SER A 30 14.68 8.56 -14.78
CA SER A 30 13.75 7.64 -15.41
C SER A 30 13.31 6.55 -14.43
N TYR A 31 12.25 5.84 -14.79
CA TYR A 31 11.69 4.74 -14.03
C TYR A 31 11.50 3.54 -14.95
N ALA A 32 12.17 2.43 -14.66
CA ALA A 32 12.00 1.17 -15.38
C ALA A 32 10.87 0.35 -14.73
N GLU A 33 9.88 -0.02 -15.53
CA GLU A 33 8.73 -0.82 -15.13
C GLU A 33 8.71 -2.12 -15.93
N ASP A 34 8.54 -3.26 -15.26
CA ASP A 34 8.29 -4.53 -15.93
C ASP A 34 6.78 -4.67 -16.20
N CYS A 35 6.43 -4.61 -17.48
CA CYS A 35 5.09 -4.79 -17.99
C CYS A 35 5.00 -6.14 -18.70
N LEU A 36 4.57 -7.18 -17.98
CA LEU A 36 4.35 -8.53 -18.53
C LEU A 36 5.59 -9.13 -19.22
N GLY A 37 6.77 -8.92 -18.62
CA GLY A 37 8.05 -9.40 -19.15
C GLY A 37 8.75 -8.43 -20.11
N GLN A 38 8.16 -7.26 -20.37
CA GLN A 38 8.79 -6.19 -21.13
C GLN A 38 9.16 -5.02 -20.22
N VAL A 39 10.44 -4.65 -20.21
CA VAL A 39 10.91 -3.48 -19.47
C VAL A 39 10.60 -2.21 -20.25
N VAL A 40 9.71 -1.38 -19.72
CA VAL A 40 9.36 -0.07 -20.26
C VAL A 40 10.01 1.01 -19.40
N VAL A 41 10.70 1.96 -20.04
CA VAL A 41 11.37 3.07 -19.36
C VAL A 41 10.55 4.34 -19.50
N HIS A 42 10.17 4.91 -18.36
CA HIS A 42 9.40 6.13 -18.26
C HIS A 42 10.27 7.30 -17.82
N ASP A 43 10.34 8.37 -18.61
CA ASP A 43 11.04 9.57 -18.17
C ASP A 43 10.23 10.33 -17.10
N LEU A 44 10.88 10.65 -15.97
CA LEU A 44 10.24 11.36 -14.85
C LEU A 44 10.13 12.88 -15.10
N CYS A 45 10.91 13.37 -16.07
CA CYS A 45 10.87 14.71 -16.65
C CYS A 45 11.23 14.61 -18.15
N PRO A 46 10.99 15.63 -18.98
CA PRO A 46 11.39 15.58 -20.38
C PRO A 46 12.88 15.26 -20.54
N GLY A 47 13.20 14.16 -21.25
CA GLY A 47 14.58 13.70 -21.44
C GLY A 47 15.25 13.09 -20.18
N GLY A 48 14.47 12.74 -19.16
CA GLY A 48 15.00 12.31 -17.86
C GLY A 48 15.96 11.11 -17.89
N ARG A 49 15.81 10.17 -18.82
CA ARG A 49 16.78 9.08 -19.02
C ARG A 49 18.21 9.53 -19.32
N TYR A 50 18.41 10.76 -19.79
CA TYR A 50 19.74 11.32 -20.09
C TYR A 50 20.28 12.21 -18.96
N ILE A 51 19.53 12.34 -17.86
CA ILE A 51 19.91 13.17 -16.71
C ILE A 51 20.29 12.24 -15.57
N THR A 52 21.57 12.21 -15.22
CA THR A 52 22.09 11.45 -14.08
C THR A 52 21.63 12.09 -12.76
N VAL A 53 21.27 11.26 -11.79
CA VAL A 53 20.91 11.71 -10.45
C VAL A 53 22.19 11.98 -9.66
N THR A 54 22.39 13.24 -9.30
CA THR A 54 23.47 13.69 -8.41
C THR A 54 22.95 13.92 -6.99
N ASN A 55 23.85 14.14 -6.03
CA ASN A 55 23.49 14.43 -4.64
C ASN A 55 22.56 15.66 -4.48
N ASP A 56 22.75 16.71 -5.27
CA ASP A 56 21.88 17.89 -5.27
C ASP A 56 20.46 17.58 -5.76
N LEU A 57 20.36 16.59 -6.63
CA LEU A 57 19.15 16.17 -7.31
C LEU A 57 18.42 15.01 -6.62
N LYS A 58 19.05 14.36 -5.62
CA LYS A 58 18.55 13.13 -4.99
C LYS A 58 17.14 13.28 -4.40
N ILE A 59 16.87 14.40 -3.74
CA ILE A 59 15.56 14.66 -3.11
C ILE A 59 14.48 14.83 -4.18
N SER A 60 14.77 15.58 -5.24
CA SER A 60 13.83 15.76 -6.36
C SER A 60 13.54 14.44 -7.07
N TYR A 61 14.57 13.62 -7.29
CA TYR A 61 14.42 12.27 -7.85
C TYR A 61 13.47 11.41 -7.00
N VAL A 62 13.69 11.34 -5.68
CA VAL A 62 12.83 10.59 -4.76
C VAL A 62 11.37 11.04 -4.85
N HIS A 63 11.12 12.35 -4.85
CA HIS A 63 9.76 12.89 -4.99
C HIS A 63 9.12 12.53 -6.33
N ARG A 64 9.89 12.56 -7.43
CA ARG A 64 9.38 12.24 -8.77
C ARG A 64 9.06 10.76 -8.93
N VAL A 65 9.91 9.86 -8.42
CA VAL A 65 9.63 8.42 -8.43
C VAL A 65 8.38 8.12 -7.60
N ALA A 66 8.28 8.70 -6.39
CA ALA A 66 7.10 8.58 -5.54
C ALA A 66 5.82 9.03 -6.25
N HIS A 67 5.84 10.23 -6.85
CA HIS A 67 4.71 10.77 -7.58
C HIS A 67 4.36 9.93 -8.82
N PHE A 68 5.35 9.43 -9.56
CA PHE A 68 5.12 8.57 -10.71
C PHE A 68 4.39 7.28 -10.30
N ARG A 69 4.92 6.58 -9.29
CA ARG A 69 4.38 5.32 -8.79
C ARG A 69 2.99 5.46 -8.17
N MET A 70 2.75 6.51 -7.40
CA MET A 70 1.47 6.68 -6.70
C MET A 70 0.35 7.29 -7.55
N TYR A 71 0.69 8.04 -8.61
CA TYR A 71 -0.30 8.80 -9.37
C TYR A 71 -0.22 8.56 -10.88
N LYS A 72 0.93 8.80 -11.52
CA LYS A 72 1.01 8.75 -12.99
C LYS A 72 0.79 7.35 -13.55
N GLN A 73 1.36 6.32 -12.92
CA GLN A 73 1.34 4.94 -13.41
C GLN A 73 -0.09 4.40 -13.57
N ILE A 74 -0.96 4.68 -12.59
CA ILE A 74 -2.34 4.17 -12.55
C ILE A 74 -3.37 5.16 -13.14
N ARG A 75 -2.93 6.32 -13.65
CA ARG A 75 -3.82 7.43 -13.99
C ARG A 75 -4.88 7.04 -15.03
N ALA A 76 -4.50 6.26 -16.04
CA ALA A 76 -5.41 5.89 -17.13
C ALA A 76 -6.51 4.93 -16.65
N GLN A 77 -6.14 3.96 -15.83
CA GLN A 77 -7.04 2.97 -15.22
C GLN A 77 -7.97 3.67 -14.24
N THR A 78 -7.43 4.52 -13.36
CA THR A 78 -8.22 5.31 -12.40
C THR A 78 -9.20 6.24 -13.10
N ALA A 79 -8.78 6.95 -14.16
CA ALA A 79 -9.68 7.82 -14.92
C ALA A 79 -10.82 7.03 -15.60
N SER A 80 -10.50 5.85 -16.15
CA SER A 80 -11.50 4.97 -16.77
C SER A 80 -12.48 4.43 -15.73
N PHE A 81 -11.99 4.02 -14.56
CA PHE A 81 -12.81 3.59 -13.44
C PHE A 81 -13.75 4.71 -12.96
N ILE A 82 -13.22 5.91 -12.72
CA ILE A 82 -14.01 7.08 -12.28
C ILE A 82 -15.09 7.38 -13.31
N ARG A 83 -14.77 7.37 -14.61
CA ARG A 83 -15.73 7.61 -15.68
C ARG A 83 -16.88 6.58 -15.66
N GLY A 84 -16.56 5.30 -15.50
CA GLY A 84 -17.58 4.23 -15.42
C GLY A 84 -18.40 4.33 -14.12
N PHE A 85 -17.77 4.68 -13.01
CA PHE A 85 -18.45 4.85 -11.73
C PHE A 85 -19.46 6.01 -11.79
N TYR A 86 -19.06 7.14 -12.37
CA TYR A 86 -19.91 8.33 -12.53
C TYR A 86 -20.97 8.19 -13.63
N SER A 87 -20.88 7.21 -14.54
CA SER A 87 -21.97 6.94 -15.48
C SER A 87 -23.17 6.25 -14.82
N ILE A 88 -22.99 5.70 -13.61
CA ILE A 88 -24.04 5.01 -12.85
C ILE A 88 -24.48 5.87 -11.66
N LEU A 89 -23.54 6.51 -10.97
CA LEU A 89 -23.78 7.29 -9.75
C LEU A 89 -23.51 8.77 -9.98
N ASN A 90 -24.38 9.63 -9.44
CA ASN A 90 -24.16 11.08 -9.50
C ASN A 90 -22.93 11.47 -8.63
N PRO A 91 -21.91 12.14 -9.18
CA PRO A 91 -20.76 12.64 -8.41
C PRO A 91 -21.14 13.48 -7.20
N ASP A 92 -22.21 14.27 -7.29
CA ASP A 92 -22.66 15.16 -6.22
C ASP A 92 -23.10 14.37 -4.97
N TRP A 93 -23.65 13.17 -5.16
CA TRP A 93 -24.02 12.31 -4.03
C TRP A 93 -22.81 11.74 -3.31
N LEU A 94 -21.75 11.46 -4.06
CA LEU A 94 -20.51 10.92 -3.52
C LEU A 94 -19.69 11.99 -2.80
N ALA A 95 -19.79 13.24 -3.24
CA ALA A 95 -19.10 14.38 -2.63
C ALA A 95 -19.55 14.68 -1.19
N MET A 96 -20.68 14.11 -0.75
CA MET A 96 -21.16 14.23 0.63
C MET A 96 -20.39 13.35 1.62
N PHE A 97 -19.66 12.34 1.14
CA PHE A 97 -18.95 11.37 1.98
C PHE A 97 -17.44 11.65 2.02
N SER A 98 -16.84 11.49 3.19
CA SER A 98 -15.40 11.38 3.33
C SER A 98 -14.89 10.03 2.79
N PRO A 99 -13.59 9.88 2.45
CA PRO A 99 -13.07 8.61 1.92
C PRO A 99 -13.35 7.38 2.80
N PRO A 100 -13.24 7.44 4.15
CA PRO A 100 -13.61 6.31 5.01
C PRO A 100 -15.09 5.98 4.98
N GLU A 101 -15.98 6.98 4.91
CA GLU A 101 -17.43 6.76 4.84
C GLU A 101 -17.84 6.17 3.50
N LEU A 102 -17.23 6.63 2.40
CA LEU A 102 -17.45 6.05 1.08
C LEU A 102 -16.97 4.60 1.03
N GLN A 103 -15.83 4.30 1.64
CA GLN A 103 -15.35 2.93 1.79
C GLN A 103 -16.36 2.09 2.58
N LYS A 104 -16.87 2.60 3.70
CA LYS A 104 -17.88 1.92 4.51
C LYS A 104 -19.19 1.70 3.74
N LEU A 105 -19.61 2.66 2.93
CA LEU A 105 -20.81 2.55 2.09
C LEU A 105 -20.68 1.43 1.05
N ILE A 106 -19.50 1.31 0.42
CA ILE A 106 -19.23 0.30 -0.62
C ILE A 106 -18.96 -1.07 -0.02
N SER A 107 -18.15 -1.14 1.03
CA SER A 107 -17.70 -2.39 1.66
C SER A 107 -18.68 -2.91 2.72
N GLY A 108 -19.68 -2.12 3.10
CA GLY A 108 -20.57 -2.39 4.22
C GLY A 108 -19.93 -2.07 5.58
N ASP A 109 -20.75 -2.18 6.64
CA ASP A 109 -20.24 -2.23 8.00
C ASP A 109 -19.30 -3.43 8.14
N SER A 110 -18.21 -3.27 8.89
CA SER A 110 -17.28 -4.35 9.18
C SER A 110 -18.04 -5.52 9.78
N ILE A 111 -18.26 -6.56 8.98
CA ILE A 111 -18.89 -7.80 9.42
C ILE A 111 -18.07 -8.32 10.59
N SER A 112 -18.73 -8.65 11.70
CA SER A 112 -18.10 -9.21 12.88
C SER A 112 -17.16 -10.34 12.49
N VAL A 113 -15.89 -10.26 12.90
CA VAL A 113 -14.88 -11.26 12.59
C VAL A 113 -15.32 -12.63 13.11
N ASN A 114 -15.36 -13.63 12.24
CA ASN A 114 -15.64 -15.01 12.66
C ASN A 114 -14.39 -15.59 13.37
N ILE A 115 -14.41 -15.55 14.70
CA ILE A 115 -13.29 -16.02 15.53
C ILE A 115 -13.05 -17.53 15.37
N ASP A 116 -14.10 -18.32 15.12
CA ASP A 116 -13.96 -19.76 14.95
C ASP A 116 -13.28 -20.11 13.62
N ASP A 117 -13.62 -19.42 12.55
CA ASP A 117 -12.94 -19.54 11.25
C ASP A 117 -11.47 -19.10 11.35
N LEU A 118 -11.21 -17.97 12.01
CA LEU A 118 -9.85 -17.47 12.23
C LEU A 118 -9.00 -18.49 13.01
N LYS A 119 -9.58 -19.11 14.04
CA LYS A 119 -8.92 -20.15 14.83
C LYS A 119 -8.60 -21.41 14.02
N GLN A 120 -9.52 -21.86 13.16
CA GLN A 120 -9.32 -23.05 12.32
C GLN A 120 -8.19 -22.85 11.31
N ASN A 121 -8.01 -21.62 10.82
CA ASN A 121 -7.00 -21.29 9.82
C ASN A 121 -5.69 -20.72 10.39
N THR A 122 -5.53 -20.69 11.73
CA THR A 122 -4.31 -20.21 12.37
C THR A 122 -3.25 -21.31 12.50
N ARG A 123 -2.02 -21.02 12.03
CA ARG A 123 -0.84 -21.88 12.23
C ARG A 123 0.00 -21.38 13.39
N TYR A 124 0.45 -22.30 14.24
CA TYR A 124 1.28 -22.00 15.40
C TYR A 124 2.74 -22.39 15.13
N SER A 125 3.69 -21.61 15.64
CA SER A 125 5.14 -21.83 15.52
C SER A 125 5.85 -21.54 16.84
N GLY A 126 7.15 -21.87 16.95
CA GLY A 126 7.95 -21.55 18.13
C GLY A 126 7.57 -22.33 19.39
N GLY A 127 7.09 -23.57 19.25
CA GLY A 127 6.67 -24.43 20.37
C GLY A 127 5.22 -24.24 20.82
N PHE A 128 4.50 -23.26 20.26
CA PHE A 128 3.07 -23.10 20.49
C PHE A 128 2.24 -24.07 19.64
N HIS A 129 1.09 -24.47 20.17
CA HIS A 129 0.11 -25.31 19.48
C HIS A 129 -1.30 -25.02 20.02
N SER A 130 -2.34 -25.51 19.35
CA SER A 130 -3.76 -25.22 19.66
C SER A 130 -4.17 -25.55 21.11
N ASN A 131 -3.53 -26.53 21.72
CA ASN A 131 -3.78 -26.95 23.10
C ASN A 131 -2.98 -26.18 24.16
N HIS A 132 -2.03 -25.33 23.75
CA HIS A 132 -1.20 -24.57 24.66
C HIS A 132 -2.05 -23.58 25.47
N ARG A 133 -1.79 -23.45 26.78
CA ARG A 133 -2.63 -22.66 27.71
C ARG A 133 -2.81 -21.21 27.24
N VAL A 134 -1.72 -20.57 26.84
CA VAL A 134 -1.73 -19.18 26.37
C VAL A 134 -2.55 -19.01 25.08
N ILE A 135 -2.52 -20.01 24.19
CA ILE A 135 -3.30 -19.98 22.94
C ILE A 135 -4.80 -20.11 23.24
N LYS A 136 -5.17 -20.96 24.21
CA LYS A 136 -6.58 -21.05 24.65
C LYS A 136 -7.07 -19.72 25.22
N TRP A 137 -6.28 -19.08 26.07
CA TRP A 137 -6.61 -17.76 26.61
C TRP A 137 -6.76 -16.68 25.53
N LEU A 138 -5.87 -16.65 24.54
CA LEU A 138 -6.00 -15.73 23.40
C LEU A 138 -7.38 -15.86 22.73
N TRP A 139 -7.79 -17.08 22.39
CA TRP A 139 -9.09 -17.31 21.74
C TRP A 139 -10.28 -17.05 22.65
N ASP A 140 -10.16 -17.34 23.95
CA ASP A 140 -11.22 -17.07 24.91
C ASP A 140 -11.43 -15.57 25.12
N ILE A 141 -10.35 -14.78 25.23
CA ILE A 141 -10.39 -13.32 25.34
C ILE A 141 -10.98 -12.71 24.06
N LEU A 142 -10.52 -13.13 22.88
CA LEU A 142 -11.06 -12.65 21.60
C LEU A 142 -12.55 -12.94 21.46
N ARG A 143 -13.03 -14.07 21.98
CA ARG A 143 -14.45 -14.46 21.89
C ARG A 143 -15.32 -13.77 22.94
N ARG A 144 -14.83 -13.55 24.17
CA ARG A 144 -15.66 -13.13 25.30
C ARG A 144 -15.50 -11.67 25.69
N ASP A 145 -14.28 -11.16 25.59
CA ASP A 145 -13.93 -9.88 26.21
C ASP A 145 -13.78 -8.76 25.17
N PHE A 146 -13.53 -9.09 23.90
CA PHE A 146 -13.38 -8.11 22.83
C PHE A 146 -14.70 -7.81 22.12
N SER A 147 -14.95 -6.53 21.88
CA SER A 147 -15.96 -6.01 20.96
C SER A 147 -15.61 -6.30 19.49
N ASP A 148 -16.57 -6.16 18.59
CA ASP A 148 -16.33 -6.38 17.15
C ASP A 148 -15.33 -5.38 16.55
N GLU A 149 -15.27 -4.17 17.11
CA GLU A 149 -14.27 -3.15 16.75
C GLU A 149 -12.87 -3.59 17.18
N GLU A 150 -12.70 -4.06 18.42
CA GLU A 150 -11.42 -4.55 18.95
C GLU A 150 -10.94 -5.82 18.22
N ARG A 151 -11.85 -6.73 17.88
CA ARG A 151 -11.55 -7.90 17.03
C ARG A 151 -11.08 -7.50 15.65
N SER A 152 -11.68 -6.46 15.07
CA SER A 152 -11.27 -5.92 13.77
C SER A 152 -9.89 -5.25 13.85
N LEU A 153 -9.56 -4.60 14.98
CA LEU A 153 -8.24 -4.03 15.22
C LEU A 153 -7.16 -5.10 15.39
N PHE A 154 -7.48 -6.22 16.05
CA PHE A 154 -6.56 -7.36 16.18
C PHE A 154 -6.07 -7.89 14.82
N LEU A 155 -6.92 -7.85 13.78
CA LEU A 155 -6.57 -8.28 12.42
C LEU A 155 -5.84 -7.24 11.57
N LYS A 156 -5.88 -5.96 11.95
CA LYS A 156 -5.30 -4.85 11.17
C LYS A 156 -3.80 -4.62 11.43
N VAL A 157 -3.14 -5.51 12.17
CA VAL A 157 -1.72 -5.39 12.57
C VAL A 157 -0.77 -5.80 11.46
#